data_AF-A0A2G6KPP7-F1
#
_entry.id   AF-A0A2G6KPP7-F1
#
_cell.length_a   1.000
_cell.length_b   1.000
_cell.length_c   1.000
_cell.angle_alpha   90.00
_cell.angle_beta   90.00
_cell.angle_gamma   90.00
#
_symmetry.space_group_name_H-M   'P 1'
#
loop_
_entity.id
_entity.type
_entity.pdbx_description
1 polymer ?
#
loop_
_entity_poly.entity_id
_entity_poly.type
_entity_poly.pdbx_seq_one_letter_code
_entity_poly.pdbx_strand_id
1 'polypeptide(L)'
;MEQLILFLILLAIGFGFGRFNEARHYRSIRERERQCQNVLVVPEKMPPPGYQNHASELVCGSVVISVDYFKSVAAGLRGLFGGRVGAYESLLDRARREAILRLQEQTIDCGGVAVYNMKFETSRIG
;
A
#
# COMPACT_ATOMS: atom_id res chain seq x y z
N MET A 1 17.85 12.95 -34.51
CA MET A 1 17.99 13.87 -33.36
C MET A 1 16.62 14.19 -32.77
N GLU A 2 15.67 14.70 -33.56
CA GLU A 2 14.33 15.09 -33.06
C GLU A 2 13.54 13.96 -32.39
N GLN A 3 13.52 12.76 -32.98
CA GLN A 3 12.84 11.59 -32.38
C GLN A 3 13.43 11.18 -31.02
N LEU A 4 14.74 11.35 -30.85
CA LEU A 4 15.42 11.05 -29.58
C LEU A 4 15.04 12.09 -28.50
N ILE A 5 14.96 13.36 -28.89
CA ILE A 5 14.56 14.44 -27.99
C ILE A 5 13.11 14.24 -27.54
N LEU A 6 12.19 13.94 -28.47
CA LEU A 6 10.79 13.64 -28.16
C LEU A 6 10.67 12.45 -27.19
N PHE A 7 11.42 11.37 -27.45
CA PHE A 7 11.46 10.20 -26.58
C PHE A 7 11.94 10.55 -25.16
N LEU A 8 13.01 11.33 -25.02
CA LEU A 8 13.54 11.75 -23.72
C LEU A 8 12.56 12.66 -22.96
N ILE A 9 11.83 13.53 -23.66
CA ILE A 9 10.80 14.38 -23.05
C ILE A 9 9.65 13.53 -22.49
N LEU A 10 9.13 12.58 -23.27
CA LEU A 10 8.07 11.68 -22.80
C LEU A 10 8.53 10.84 -21.61
N LEU A 11 9.78 10.40 -21.62
CA LEU A 11 10.42 9.65 -20.54
C LEU A 11 10.52 10.51 -19.26
N ALA A 12 10.97 11.75 -19.37
CA ALA A 12 11.07 12.68 -18.24
C ALA A 12 9.69 13.01 -17.64
N ILE A 13 8.68 13.22 -18.48
CA ILE A 13 7.31 13.48 -18.07
C ILE A 13 6.75 12.26 -17.31
N GLY A 14 6.83 11.06 -17.89
CA GLY A 14 6.34 9.84 -17.26
C GLY A 14 7.00 9.57 -15.90
N PHE A 15 8.33 9.77 -15.81
CA PHE A 15 9.05 9.64 -14.55
C PHE A 15 8.63 10.68 -13.51
N GLY A 16 8.47 11.94 -13.92
CA GLY A 16 8.04 13.03 -13.04
C GLY A 16 6.65 12.82 -12.47
N PHE A 17 5.67 12.49 -13.32
CA PHE A 17 4.30 12.18 -12.90
C PHE A 17 4.24 10.95 -11.99
N GLY A 18 4.99 9.89 -12.29
CA GLY A 18 5.05 8.69 -11.44
C GLY A 18 5.58 8.99 -10.03
N ARG A 19 6.68 9.74 -9.95
CA ARG A 19 7.27 10.20 -8.67
C ARG A 19 6.30 11.10 -7.89
N PHE A 20 5.62 12.01 -8.58
CA PHE A 20 4.66 12.92 -7.95
C PHE A 20 3.45 12.17 -7.38
N ASN A 21 2.86 11.26 -8.16
CA ASN A 21 1.72 10.45 -7.72
C ASN A 21 2.09 9.56 -6.53
N GLU A 22 3.27 8.95 -6.56
CA GLU A 22 3.76 8.15 -5.44
C GLU A 22 3.93 8.98 -4.17
N ALA A 23 4.56 10.15 -4.27
CA ALA A 23 4.72 11.06 -3.14
C ALA A 23 3.37 11.55 -2.59
N ARG A 24 2.40 11.85 -3.47
CA ARG A 24 1.04 12.23 -3.08
C ARG A 24 0.32 11.10 -2.37
N HIS A 25 0.44 9.87 -2.87
CA HIS A 25 -0.17 8.70 -2.24
C HIS A 25 0.38 8.49 -0.82
N TYR A 26 1.70 8.57 -0.65
CA TYR A 26 2.29 8.49 0.70
C TYR A 26 1.82 9.60 1.65
N ARG A 27 1.60 10.82 1.15
CA ARG A 27 1.03 11.90 1.97
C ARG A 27 -0.38 11.54 2.45
N SER A 28 -1.23 11.04 1.56
CA SER A 28 -2.58 10.58 1.90
C SER A 28 -2.57 9.41 2.89
N ILE A 29 -1.68 8.44 2.71
CA ILE A 29 -1.51 7.32 3.66
C ILE A 29 -1.17 7.86 5.06
N ARG A 30 -0.18 8.74 5.18
CA ARG A 30 0.24 9.29 6.48
C ARG A 30 -0.85 10.11 7.16
N GLU A 31 -1.66 10.83 6.38
CA GLU A 31 -2.79 11.58 6.91
C GLU A 31 -3.86 10.65 7.49
N ARG A 32 -4.21 9.59 6.76
CA ARG A 32 -5.18 8.59 7.21
C ARG A 32 -4.66 7.71 8.35
N GLU A 33 -3.36 7.40 8.38
CA GLU A 33 -2.71 6.72 9.51
C GLU A 33 -2.89 7.51 10.81
N ARG A 34 -2.83 8.85 10.74
CA ARG A 34 -3.10 9.71 11.91
C ARG A 34 -4.56 9.69 12.33
N GLN A 35 -5.49 9.66 11.37
CA GLN A 35 -6.92 9.59 11.65
C GLN A 35 -7.30 8.24 12.30
N CYS A 36 -6.65 7.16 11.88
CA CYS A 36 -6.90 5.80 12.35
C CYS A 36 -6.02 5.37 13.55
N GLN A 37 -5.24 6.29 14.13
CA GLN A 37 -4.23 5.95 15.15
C GLN A 37 -4.80 5.29 16.42
N ASN A 38 -6.09 5.45 16.69
CA ASN A 38 -6.77 4.90 17.86
C ASN A 38 -7.29 3.47 17.64
N VAL A 39 -7.21 2.93 16.41
CA VAL A 39 -7.65 1.57 16.11
C VAL A 39 -6.48 0.61 16.32
N LEU A 40 -6.59 -0.24 17.34
CA LEU A 40 -5.59 -1.27 17.61
C LEU A 40 -5.72 -2.40 16.59
N VAL A 41 -4.64 -2.76 15.89
CA VAL A 41 -4.63 -3.91 14.97
C VAL A 41 -3.55 -4.88 15.42
N VAL A 42 -3.95 -6.09 15.78
CA VAL A 42 -3.05 -7.09 16.35
C VAL A 42 -3.25 -8.47 15.72
N PRO A 43 -2.16 -9.23 15.47
CA PRO A 43 -2.25 -10.59 14.93
C PRO A 43 -2.71 -11.62 15.95
N GLU A 44 -2.74 -11.28 17.25
CA GLU A 44 -3.18 -12.17 18.33
C GLU A 44 -4.60 -12.68 18.08
N LYS A 45 -4.76 -14.00 18.11
CA LYS A 45 -6.03 -14.67 17.81
C LYS A 45 -7.12 -14.37 18.85
N MET A 46 -6.75 -14.29 20.12
CA MET A 46 -7.68 -14.17 21.23
C MET A 46 -7.56 -12.79 21.88
N PRO A 47 -8.65 -12.05 22.04
CA PRO A 47 -8.63 -10.81 22.79
C PRO A 47 -8.44 -11.09 24.30
N PRO A 48 -7.95 -10.11 25.07
CA PRO A 48 -7.86 -10.20 26.52
C PRO A 48 -9.21 -10.58 27.13
N PRO A 49 -9.26 -11.27 28.29
CA PRO A 49 -10.51 -11.73 28.90
C PRO A 49 -11.59 -10.66 29.05
N GLY A 50 -11.19 -9.40 29.30
CA GLY A 50 -12.12 -8.26 29.40
C GLY A 50 -12.88 -7.92 28.12
N TYR A 51 -12.39 -8.35 26.95
CA TYR A 51 -12.98 -8.05 25.63
C TYR A 51 -13.74 -9.24 25.02
N GLN A 52 -13.75 -10.41 25.67
CA GLN A 52 -14.32 -11.64 25.10
C GLN A 52 -15.86 -11.63 25.01
N ASN A 53 -16.53 -10.78 25.80
CA ASN A 53 -17.99 -10.71 25.86
C ASN A 53 -18.59 -9.59 24.97
N HIS A 54 -17.79 -8.99 24.09
CA HIS A 54 -18.26 -7.94 23.18
C HIS A 54 -18.75 -8.54 21.85
N ALA A 55 -19.68 -7.84 21.19
CA ALA A 55 -20.05 -8.16 19.82
C ALA A 55 -18.80 -8.03 18.92
N SER A 56 -18.62 -9.00 18.03
CA SER A 56 -17.52 -9.01 17.07
C SER A 56 -18.07 -9.15 15.66
N GLU A 57 -17.43 -8.45 14.74
CA GLU A 57 -17.75 -8.46 13.31
C GLU A 57 -16.46 -8.69 12.51
N LEU A 58 -16.59 -9.32 11.35
CA LEU A 58 -15.47 -9.50 10.42
C LEU A 58 -15.23 -8.21 9.63
N VAL A 59 -14.00 -7.74 9.65
CA VAL A 59 -13.53 -6.60 8.85
C VAL A 59 -12.46 -7.03 7.84
N CYS A 60 -12.39 -6.35 6.70
CA CYS A 60 -11.48 -6.66 5.60
C CYS A 60 -10.96 -5.40 4.89
N GLY A 61 -9.64 -5.27 4.77
CA GLY A 61 -8.98 -4.24 3.99
C GLY A 61 -8.36 -4.82 2.72
N SER A 62 -8.89 -4.45 1.55
CA SER A 62 -8.40 -4.94 0.26
C SER A 62 -7.77 -3.82 -0.58
N VAL A 63 -6.66 -4.14 -1.25
CA VAL A 63 -6.00 -3.24 -2.19
C VAL A 63 -5.52 -4.02 -3.42
N VAL A 64 -5.68 -3.43 -4.60
CA VAL A 64 -5.06 -3.89 -5.83
C VAL A 64 -4.11 -2.80 -6.29
N ILE A 65 -2.85 -3.17 -6.48
CA ILE A 65 -1.83 -2.24 -6.92
C ILE A 65 -1.19 -2.79 -8.19
N SER A 66 -1.25 -2.00 -9.27
CA SER A 66 -0.54 -2.28 -10.51
C SER A 66 0.86 -1.68 -10.48
N VAL A 67 1.76 -2.29 -11.25
CA VAL A 67 3.14 -1.83 -11.44
C VAL A 67 3.16 -0.94 -12.68
N ASP A 68 3.58 0.32 -12.54
CA ASP A 68 3.79 1.18 -13.70
C ASP A 68 4.78 0.55 -14.67
N TYR A 69 4.40 0.44 -15.95
CA TYR A 69 5.20 -0.12 -17.04
C TYR A 69 6.61 0.51 -17.12
N PHE A 70 6.70 1.79 -16.76
CA PHE A 70 7.94 2.56 -16.69
C PHE A 70 8.90 2.10 -15.58
N LYS A 71 8.36 1.69 -14.42
CA LYS A 71 9.16 1.08 -13.35
C LYS A 71 9.65 -0.30 -13.77
N SER A 72 8.86 -1.04 -14.55
CA SER A 72 9.26 -2.34 -15.12
C SER A 72 10.40 -2.21 -16.12
N VAL A 73 10.36 -1.23 -17.03
CA VAL A 73 11.45 -0.96 -17.99
C VAL A 73 12.72 -0.47 -17.27
N ALA A 74 12.59 0.45 -16.30
CA ALA A 74 13.73 0.92 -15.50
C ALA A 74 14.33 -0.17 -14.59
N ALA A 75 13.50 -1.08 -14.06
CA ALA A 75 13.95 -2.25 -13.32
C ALA A 75 14.68 -3.26 -14.23
N GLY A 76 14.21 -3.44 -15.47
CA GLY A 76 14.89 -4.25 -16.49
C GLY A 76 16.30 -3.74 -16.81
N LEU A 77 16.46 -2.41 -16.95
CA LEU A 77 17.78 -1.78 -17.14
C LEU A 77 18.70 -1.94 -15.92
N ARG A 78 18.14 -1.92 -14.69
CA ARG A 78 18.91 -2.11 -13.44
C ARG A 78 19.21 -3.59 -13.15
N GLY A 79 18.47 -4.53 -13.74
CA GLY A 79 18.71 -5.97 -13.65
C GLY A 79 20.08 -6.41 -14.17
N LEU A 80 20.71 -5.61 -15.04
CA LEU A 80 22.07 -5.85 -15.56
C LEU A 80 23.18 -5.58 -14.52
N PHE A 81 22.90 -4.81 -13.46
CA PHE A 81 23.91 -4.36 -12.48
C PHE A 81 23.70 -4.93 -11.06
N GLY A 82 22.61 -5.66 -10.82
CA GLY A 82 22.26 -6.20 -9.50
C GLY A 82 21.85 -5.13 -8.46
N GLY A 83 21.24 -5.56 -7.35
CA GLY A 83 20.84 -4.70 -6.23
C GLY A 83 19.35 -4.78 -5.85
N ARG A 84 18.96 -4.06 -4.78
CA ARG A 84 17.56 -4.00 -4.31
C ARG A 84 16.66 -3.37 -5.37
N VAL A 85 15.53 -4.00 -5.67
CA VAL A 85 14.54 -3.44 -6.59
C VAL A 85 13.63 -2.48 -5.82
N GLY A 86 14.17 -1.32 -5.45
CA GLY A 86 13.44 -0.32 -4.64
C GLY A 86 12.08 0.11 -5.23
N ALA A 87 11.89 -0.08 -6.54
CA ALA A 87 10.59 0.11 -7.20
C ALA A 87 9.51 -0.86 -6.69
N TYR A 88 9.83 -2.14 -6.44
CA TYR A 88 8.90 -3.12 -5.88
C TYR A 88 8.73 -2.96 -4.37
N GLU A 89 9.77 -2.56 -3.65
CA GLU A 89 9.68 -2.33 -2.20
C GLU A 89 8.69 -1.21 -1.87
N SER A 90 8.79 -0.08 -2.56
CA SER A 90 7.85 1.04 -2.40
C SER A 90 6.41 0.70 -2.81
N LEU A 91 6.23 -0.28 -3.69
CA LEU A 91 4.91 -0.78 -4.10
C LEU A 91 4.30 -1.65 -3.00
N LEU A 92 5.07 -2.62 -2.49
CA LEU A 92 4.63 -3.52 -1.43
C LEU A 92 4.37 -2.80 -0.11
N ASP A 93 5.20 -1.82 0.25
CA ASP A 93 4.99 -1.00 1.45
C ASP A 93 3.66 -0.24 1.38
N ARG A 94 3.41 0.47 0.27
CA ARG A 94 2.14 1.17 0.06
C ARG A 94 0.95 0.21 0.04
N ALA A 95 1.06 -0.94 -0.62
CA ALA A 95 -0.01 -1.94 -0.64
C ALA A 95 -0.36 -2.37 0.79
N ARG A 96 0.64 -2.72 1.59
CA ARG A 96 0.42 -3.17 2.96
C ARG A 96 -0.23 -2.09 3.82
N ARG A 97 0.30 -0.87 3.77
CA ARG A 97 -0.25 0.27 4.54
C ARG A 97 -1.67 0.60 4.12
N GLU A 98 -1.94 0.64 2.81
CA GLU A 98 -3.28 0.91 2.29
C GLU A 98 -4.29 -0.18 2.70
N ALA A 99 -3.89 -1.45 2.68
CA ALA A 99 -4.74 -2.55 3.14
C ALA A 99 -5.06 -2.44 4.65
N ILE A 100 -4.06 -2.14 5.49
CA ILE A 100 -4.29 -1.90 6.93
C ILE A 100 -5.19 -0.68 7.14
N LEU A 101 -4.95 0.41 6.42
CA LEU A 101 -5.76 1.62 6.55
C LEU A 101 -7.23 1.35 6.24
N ARG A 102 -7.52 0.65 5.14
CA ARG A 102 -8.89 0.28 4.78
C ARG A 102 -9.54 -0.65 5.81
N LEU A 103 -8.75 -1.55 6.40
CA LEU A 103 -9.20 -2.40 7.51
C LEU A 103 -9.58 -1.56 8.74
N GLN A 104 -8.75 -0.57 9.10
CA GLN A 104 -9.01 0.34 10.21
C GLN A 104 -10.18 1.28 9.94
N GLU A 105 -10.29 1.84 8.73
CA GLU A 105 -11.42 2.66 8.27
C GLU A 105 -12.73 1.88 8.43
N GLN A 106 -12.79 0.64 7.91
CA GLN A 106 -13.98 -0.22 8.08
C GLN A 106 -14.27 -0.53 9.55
N THR A 107 -13.22 -0.69 10.38
CA THR A 107 -13.38 -0.93 11.82
C THR A 107 -14.03 0.29 12.50
N ILE A 108 -13.65 1.50 12.12
CA ILE A 108 -14.28 2.73 12.63
C ILE A 108 -15.72 2.83 12.16
N ASP A 109 -15.99 2.51 10.89
CA ASP A 109 -17.33 2.59 10.31
C ASP A 109 -18.34 1.65 10.99
N CYS A 110 -17.89 0.48 11.48
CA CYS A 110 -18.72 -0.43 12.27
C CYS A 110 -18.71 -0.12 13.78
N GLY A 111 -18.08 0.98 14.22
CA GLY A 111 -18.01 1.39 15.62
C GLY A 111 -17.03 0.55 16.45
N GLY A 112 -16.17 -0.24 15.80
CA GLY A 112 -15.10 -1.01 16.42
C GLY A 112 -13.93 -0.14 16.85
N VAL A 113 -13.17 -0.62 17.84
CA VAL A 113 -11.97 0.05 18.37
C VAL A 113 -10.71 -0.79 18.25
N ALA A 114 -10.85 -2.07 17.91
CA ALA A 114 -9.75 -3.00 17.78
C ALA A 114 -10.05 -4.12 16.78
N VAL A 115 -9.00 -4.57 16.08
CA VAL A 115 -8.98 -5.74 15.21
C VAL A 115 -8.04 -6.78 15.80
N TYR A 116 -8.59 -7.96 16.07
CA TYR A 116 -7.85 -9.14 16.51
C TYR A 116 -7.73 -10.14 15.37
N ASN A 117 -6.78 -11.07 15.49
CA ASN A 117 -6.55 -12.14 14.53
C ASN A 117 -6.31 -11.61 13.10
N MET A 118 -5.60 -10.48 12.97
CA MET A 118 -5.31 -9.89 11.67
C MET A 118 -4.39 -10.80 10.86
N LYS A 119 -4.72 -11.01 9.58
CA LYS A 119 -3.96 -11.83 8.64
C LYS A 119 -3.84 -11.12 7.29
N PHE A 120 -2.68 -11.25 6.67
CA PHE A 120 -2.47 -10.84 5.29
C PHE A 120 -2.64 -12.02 4.34
N GLU A 121 -3.39 -11.78 3.28
CA GLU A 121 -3.50 -12.68 2.13
C GLU A 121 -3.07 -11.93 0.88
N THR A 122 -2.32 -12.59 -0.01
CA THR A 122 -1.89 -12.00 -1.28
C THR A 122 -2.24 -12.90 -2.43
N SER A 123 -2.79 -12.33 -3.51
CA SER A 123 -3.07 -13.04 -4.75
C SER A 123 -2.51 -12.26 -5.93
N ARG A 124 -2.07 -12.99 -6.96
CA ARG A 124 -1.66 -12.40 -8.23
C ARG A 124 -2.89 -12.34 -9.14
N ILE A 125 -3.33 -11.13 -9.45
CA ILE A 125 -4.37 -10.87 -10.45
C ILE A 125 -3.66 -10.77 -11.81
N GLY A 126 -4.12 -11.57 -12.78
CA GLY A 126 -3.55 -11.67 -14.13
C GLY A 126 -4.21 -10.72 -15.11
#